data_AF-A0A4Y2EEM4-F1
#
_entry.id   AF-A0A4Y2EEM4-F1
#
_cell.length_a   1.000
_cell.length_b   1.000
_cell.length_c   1.000
_cell.angle_alpha   90.00
_cell.angle_beta   90.00
_cell.angle_gamma   90.00
#
_symmetry.space_group_name_H-M   'P 1'
#
loop_
_entity.id
_entity.type
_entity.pdbx_description
1 polymer ?
#
loop_
_entity_poly.entity_id
_entity_poly.type
_entity_poly.pdbx_seq_one_letter_code
_entity_poly.pdbx_strand_id
1 'polypeptide(L)'
;MPSEPEKKVFKPLPYELDYMTDELRKRAKSELFEDEDTRVHSLKLLKSMLNDEKGLNWQDDDMYLLAYLRARKFDVKRACSVVKNFYSAMRKHSELYDNFDYAKVKRTLEGCRIGFLPYRDEEGCCVLVFSTSK
;
A
#
# COMPACT_ATOMS: atom_id res chain seq x y z
N MET A 1 41.73 -17.33 3.42
CA MET A 1 40.58 -17.93 2.72
C MET A 1 39.41 -16.97 2.86
N PRO A 2 38.75 -16.55 1.78
CA PRO A 2 37.49 -15.82 1.92
C PRO A 2 36.49 -16.76 2.60
N SER A 3 35.94 -16.33 3.74
CA SER A 3 34.83 -17.01 4.40
C SER A 3 33.68 -17.16 3.40
N GLU A 4 33.13 -18.37 3.29
CA GLU A 4 31.90 -18.58 2.50
C GLU A 4 30.83 -17.59 2.98
N PRO A 5 30.10 -16.92 2.06
CA PRO A 5 29.04 -16.02 2.47
C PRO A 5 27.98 -16.82 3.24
N GLU A 6 27.72 -16.41 4.49
CA GLU A 6 26.65 -16.99 5.30
C GLU A 6 25.35 -17.00 4.49
N LYS A 7 24.79 -18.19 4.26
CA LYS A 7 23.49 -18.32 3.62
C LYS A 7 22.46 -17.65 4.51
N LYS A 8 21.99 -16.48 4.09
CA LYS A 8 20.93 -15.74 4.76
C LYS A 8 19.68 -16.63 4.77
N VAL A 9 19.36 -17.20 5.92
CA VAL A 9 18.16 -18.04 6.09
C VAL A 9 16.95 -17.13 5.96
N PHE A 10 16.15 -17.33 4.91
CA PHE A 10 14.92 -16.59 4.70
C PHE A 10 13.93 -16.87 5.84
N LYS A 11 13.48 -15.81 6.51
CA LYS A 11 12.43 -15.86 7.52
C LYS A 11 11.24 -15.04 6.99
N PRO A 12 10.17 -15.69 6.53
CA PRO A 12 9.04 -14.98 5.95
C PRO A 12 8.32 -14.12 6.99
N LEU A 13 7.91 -12.92 6.57
CA LEU A 13 7.02 -12.07 7.35
C LEU A 13 5.56 -12.54 7.20
N PRO A 14 4.72 -12.36 8.23
CA PRO A 14 3.29 -12.67 8.13
C PRO A 14 2.58 -11.76 7.11
N TYR A 15 1.48 -12.25 6.55
CA TYR A 15 0.60 -11.46 5.68
C TYR A 15 0.12 -10.18 6.38
N GLU A 16 -0.49 -10.34 7.56
CA GLU A 16 -0.88 -9.24 8.43
C GLU A 16 0.37 -8.66 9.10
N LEU A 17 0.74 -7.45 8.68
CA LEU A 17 1.93 -6.76 9.17
C LEU A 17 1.52 -5.33 9.54
N ASP A 18 1.26 -5.11 10.83
CA ASP A 18 0.85 -3.83 11.40
C ASP A 18 2.05 -2.97 11.88
N TYR A 19 3.27 -3.45 11.65
CA TYR A 19 4.51 -2.77 12.02
C TYR A 19 5.53 -2.73 10.88
N MET A 20 6.54 -1.87 11.02
CA MET A 20 7.70 -1.83 10.12
C MET A 20 8.89 -2.48 10.80
N THR A 21 9.52 -3.48 10.17
CA THR A 21 10.80 -4.02 10.62
C THR A 21 11.91 -3.00 10.44
N ASP A 22 13.00 -3.12 11.19
CA ASP A 22 14.14 -2.21 11.04
C ASP A 22 14.76 -2.28 9.64
N GLU A 23 14.75 -3.45 9.01
CA GLU A 23 15.22 -3.61 7.64
C GLU A 23 14.34 -2.84 6.65
N LEU A 24 13.01 -2.93 6.78
CA LEU A 24 12.08 -2.17 5.96
C LEU A 24 12.21 -0.66 6.19
N ARG A 25 12.46 -0.22 7.43
CA ARG A 25 12.73 1.20 7.74
C ARG A 25 14.02 1.68 7.08
N LYS A 26 15.11 0.91 7.16
CA LYS A 26 16.38 1.22 6.49
C LYS A 26 16.20 1.33 4.98
N ARG A 27 15.48 0.37 4.38
CA ARG A 27 15.17 0.36 2.95
C ARG A 27 14.31 1.58 2.54
N ALA A 28 13.28 1.89 3.31
CA ALA A 28 12.45 3.08 3.08
C ALA A 28 13.28 4.38 3.15
N LYS A 29 14.17 4.49 4.13
CA LYS A 29 15.10 5.62 4.23
C LYS A 29 16.03 5.73 3.02
N SER A 30 16.60 4.62 2.54
CA SER A 30 17.54 4.65 1.42
C SER A 30 16.87 4.83 0.06
N GLU A 31 15.70 4.24 -0.17
CA GLU A 31 15.05 4.20 -1.49
C GLU A 31 14.01 5.30 -1.69
N LEU A 32 13.37 5.74 -0.61
CA LEU A 32 12.25 6.69 -0.63
C LEU A 32 12.61 8.02 0.06
N PHE A 33 13.78 8.11 0.71
CA PHE A 33 14.15 9.20 1.61
C PHE A 33 13.11 9.39 2.73
N GLU A 34 12.55 8.29 3.22
CA GLU A 34 11.57 8.31 4.31
C GLU A 34 12.25 8.39 5.68
N ASP A 35 12.06 9.51 6.37
CA ASP A 35 12.34 9.71 7.78
C ASP A 35 11.19 10.48 8.47
N GLU A 36 11.30 10.71 9.78
CA GLU A 36 10.21 11.32 10.55
C GLU A 36 9.88 12.74 10.07
N ASP A 37 10.90 13.55 9.80
CA ASP A 37 10.71 14.92 9.32
C ASP A 37 10.06 14.94 7.93
N THR A 38 10.55 14.09 7.02
CA THR A 38 10.02 13.99 5.65
C THR A 38 8.58 13.48 5.67
N ARG A 39 8.24 12.55 6.57
CA ARG A 39 6.86 12.08 6.78
C ARG A 39 5.94 13.19 7.24
N VAL A 40 6.28 13.88 8.33
CA VAL A 40 5.45 14.95 8.90
C VAL A 40 5.26 16.08 7.88
N HIS A 41 6.35 16.51 7.23
CA HIS A 41 6.30 17.57 6.23
C HIS A 41 5.45 17.18 5.02
N SER A 42 5.69 15.99 4.45
CA SER A 42 5.01 15.54 3.23
C SER A 42 3.53 15.25 3.45
N LEU A 43 3.17 14.70 4.62
CA LEU A 43 1.76 14.52 5.00
C LEU A 43 1.05 15.86 5.11
N LYS A 44 1.63 16.83 5.83
CA LYS A 44 1.05 18.17 5.96
C LYS A 44 0.83 18.82 4.60
N LEU A 45 1.83 18.74 3.71
CA LEU A 45 1.73 19.30 2.37
C LEU A 45 0.66 18.58 1.53
N LEU A 46 0.61 17.24 1.57
CA LEU A 46 -0.38 16.45 0.85
C LEU A 46 -1.81 16.80 1.29
N LYS A 47 -2.05 16.84 2.61
CA LYS A 47 -3.36 17.21 3.17
C LYS A 47 -3.77 18.62 2.76
N SER A 48 -2.84 19.58 2.80
CA SER A 48 -3.09 20.94 2.31
C SER A 48 -3.53 20.94 0.84
N MET A 49 -2.80 20.24 -0.03
CA MET A 49 -3.15 20.16 -1.45
C MET A 49 -4.51 19.50 -1.69
N LEU A 50 -4.85 18.46 -0.92
CA LEU A 50 -6.14 17.77 -1.04
C LEU A 50 -7.31 18.62 -0.52
N ASN A 51 -7.09 19.46 0.50
CA ASN A 51 -8.09 20.41 1.00
C ASN A 51 -8.42 21.52 -0.01
N ASP A 52 -7.46 21.88 -0.87
CA ASP A 52 -7.68 22.86 -1.94
C ASP A 52 -8.53 22.30 -3.10
N GLU A 53 -8.73 20.98 -3.17
CA GLU A 53 -9.50 20.30 -4.21
C GLU A 53 -11.00 20.30 -3.92
N LYS A 54 -11.74 21.17 -4.61
CA LYS A 54 -13.19 21.29 -4.45
C LYS A 54 -13.92 20.01 -4.83
N GLY A 55 -14.82 19.55 -3.96
CA GLY A 55 -15.68 18.38 -4.20
C GLY A 55 -14.98 17.03 -4.04
N LEU A 56 -13.73 17.02 -3.56
CA LEU A 56 -13.02 15.80 -3.18
C LEU A 56 -13.28 15.48 -1.70
N ASN A 57 -14.08 14.45 -1.44
CA ASN A 57 -14.20 13.87 -0.10
C ASN A 57 -13.12 12.80 0.07
N TRP A 58 -12.01 13.15 0.71
CA TRP A 58 -10.86 12.25 0.89
C TRP A 58 -10.71 11.82 2.34
N GLN A 59 -10.16 10.62 2.55
CA GLN A 59 -9.93 10.06 3.89
C GLN A 59 -8.70 10.69 4.56
N ASP A 60 -8.92 11.40 5.66
CA ASP A 60 -7.87 12.00 6.49
C ASP A 60 -7.29 10.99 7.50
N ASP A 61 -6.58 10.00 6.98
CA ASP A 61 -5.82 9.03 7.76
C ASP A 61 -4.35 9.01 7.31
N ASP A 62 -3.43 9.17 8.26
CA ASP A 62 -2.00 9.30 7.95
C ASP A 62 -1.43 8.02 7.34
N MET A 63 -1.85 6.84 7.82
CA MET A 63 -1.36 5.57 7.29
C MET A 63 -1.84 5.34 5.86
N TYR A 64 -3.10 5.69 5.58
CA TYR A 64 -3.68 5.69 4.24
C TYR A 64 -2.93 6.63 3.30
N LEU A 65 -2.68 7.88 3.72
CA LEU A 65 -1.97 8.86 2.89
C LEU A 65 -0.48 8.54 2.69
N LEU A 66 0.18 7.97 3.70
CA LEU A 66 1.57 7.50 3.60
C LEU A 66 1.72 6.43 2.52
N ALA A 67 0.72 5.60 2.26
CA ALA A 67 0.78 4.62 1.17
C ALA A 67 0.95 5.31 -0.20
N TYR A 68 0.25 6.42 -0.45
CA TYR A 68 0.39 7.20 -1.68
C TYR A 68 1.74 7.92 -1.78
N LEU A 69 2.22 8.47 -0.67
CA LEU A 69 3.55 9.11 -0.61
C LEU A 69 4.66 8.09 -0.90
N ARG A 70 4.63 6.92 -0.26
CA ARG A 70 5.60 5.83 -0.49
C ARG A 70 5.58 5.34 -1.93
N ALA A 71 4.38 5.13 -2.49
CA ALA A 71 4.21 4.72 -3.88
C ALA A 71 4.77 5.73 -4.90
N ARG A 72 5.00 6.98 -4.48
CA ARG A 72 5.58 8.05 -5.30
C ARG A 72 6.91 8.58 -4.77
N LYS A 73 7.59 7.81 -3.92
CA LYS A 73 8.91 8.16 -3.35
C LYS A 73 8.91 9.56 -2.72
N PHE A 74 7.87 9.86 -1.95
CA PHE A 74 7.65 11.15 -1.28
C PHE A 74 7.52 12.37 -2.21
N ASP A 75 7.28 12.17 -3.51
CA ASP A 75 6.85 13.24 -4.40
C ASP A 75 5.37 13.58 -4.15
N VAL A 76 5.15 14.65 -3.38
CA VAL A 76 3.83 15.04 -2.89
C VAL A 76 2.88 15.41 -4.04
N LYS A 77 3.37 16.05 -5.11
CA LYS A 77 2.53 16.43 -6.26
C LYS A 77 2.05 15.20 -7.01
N ARG A 78 2.94 14.23 -7.24
CA ARG A 78 2.56 12.95 -7.87
C ARG A 78 1.64 12.14 -6.95
N ALA A 79 1.89 12.13 -5.63
CA ALA A 79 1.01 11.45 -4.68
C ALA A 79 -0.41 12.04 -4.69
N CYS A 80 -0.54 13.37 -4.63
CA CYS A 80 -1.82 14.08 -4.73
C CYS A 80 -2.57 13.72 -6.02
N SER A 81 -1.86 13.68 -7.16
CA SER A 81 -2.46 13.30 -8.45
C SER A 81 -3.02 11.87 -8.42
N VAL A 82 -2.35 10.93 -7.76
CA VAL A 82 -2.84 9.55 -7.62
C VAL A 82 -4.09 9.48 -6.75
N VAL A 83 -4.10 10.20 -5.61
CA VAL A 83 -5.28 10.27 -4.73
C VAL A 83 -6.47 10.81 -5.53
N LYS A 84 -6.30 11.92 -6.24
CA LYS A 84 -7.35 12.51 -7.09
C LYS A 84 -7.86 11.52 -8.14
N ASN A 85 -6.95 10.82 -8.82
CA ASN A 85 -7.30 9.83 -9.83
C ASN A 85 -8.07 8.65 -9.24
N PHE A 86 -7.70 8.19 -8.04
CA PHE A 86 -8.40 7.11 -7.34
C PHE A 86 -9.86 7.49 -7.04
N TYR A 87 -10.10 8.66 -6.44
CA TYR A 87 -11.47 9.13 -6.18
C TYR A 87 -12.24 9.46 -7.47
N SER A 88 -11.57 9.90 -8.53
CA SER A 88 -12.20 10.06 -9.85
C SER A 88 -12.65 8.71 -10.41
N ALA A 89 -11.79 7.69 -10.33
CA ALA A 89 -12.11 6.33 -10.77
C ALA A 89 -13.26 5.72 -9.97
N MET A 90 -13.29 5.91 -8.64
CA MET A 90 -14.40 5.44 -7.81
C MET A 90 -15.74 6.06 -8.23
N ARG A 91 -15.79 7.38 -8.47
CA ARG A 91 -17.00 8.04 -8.96
C ARG A 91 -17.39 7.60 -10.37
N LYS A 92 -16.42 7.41 -11.25
CA LYS A 92 -16.65 7.01 -12.64
C LYS A 92 -17.18 5.59 -12.75
N HIS A 93 -16.74 4.71 -11.86
CA HIS A 93 -17.08 3.30 -11.82
C HIS A 93 -17.91 2.96 -10.57
N SER A 94 -18.92 3.78 -10.28
CA SER A 94 -19.75 3.59 -9.09
C SER A 94 -20.43 2.22 -9.06
N GLU A 95 -20.65 1.58 -10.22
CA GLU A 95 -21.13 0.20 -10.31
C GLU A 95 -20.22 -0.84 -9.64
N LEU A 96 -18.92 -0.53 -9.47
CA LEU A 96 -17.93 -1.37 -8.80
C LEU A 96 -17.70 -0.99 -7.35
N TYR A 97 -17.82 0.31 -7.02
CA TYR A 97 -17.41 0.86 -5.73
C TYR A 97 -18.57 1.22 -4.80
N ASP A 98 -19.76 1.50 -5.34
CA ASP A 98 -20.98 1.72 -4.55
C ASP A 98 -21.68 0.39 -4.23
N ASN A 99 -22.49 0.37 -3.18
CA ASN A 99 -23.27 -0.79 -2.74
C ASN A 99 -22.41 -2.03 -2.42
N PHE A 100 -21.32 -1.83 -1.68
CA PHE A 100 -20.47 -2.91 -1.19
C PHE A 100 -21.29 -3.96 -0.40
N ASP A 101 -21.41 -5.16 -0.95
CA ASP A 101 -22.08 -6.30 -0.32
C ASP A 101 -21.04 -7.28 0.22
N TYR A 102 -20.83 -7.24 1.54
CA TYR A 102 -19.89 -8.13 2.24
C TYR A 102 -20.20 -9.61 1.98
N ALA A 103 -21.47 -10.01 1.93
CA ALA A 103 -21.84 -11.41 1.71
C ALA A 103 -21.47 -11.87 0.29
N LYS A 104 -21.67 -11.00 -0.71
CA LYS A 104 -21.25 -11.27 -2.10
C LYS A 104 -19.73 -11.37 -2.23
N VAL A 105 -18.99 -10.46 -1.60
CA VAL A 105 -17.52 -10.49 -1.61
C VAL A 105 -17.01 -11.74 -0.89
N LYS A 106 -17.53 -12.04 0.31
CA LYS A 106 -17.17 -13.23 1.07
C LYS A 106 -17.40 -14.51 0.27
N ARG A 107 -18.58 -14.69 -0.34
CA ARG A 107 -18.86 -15.85 -1.23
C ARG A 107 -17.87 -15.94 -2.39
N THR A 108 -17.47 -14.82 -2.96
CA THR A 108 -16.51 -14.78 -4.08
C THR A 108 -15.11 -15.22 -3.63
N LEU A 109 -14.67 -14.78 -2.45
CA LEU A 109 -13.39 -15.16 -1.85
C LEU A 109 -13.38 -16.64 -1.38
N GLU A 110 -14.47 -17.10 -0.77
CA GLU A 110 -14.66 -18.51 -0.35
C GLU A 110 -14.69 -19.48 -1.52
N GLY A 111 -14.99 -19.01 -2.73
CA GLY A 111 -14.84 -19.78 -3.96
C GLY A 111 -13.38 -20.18 -4.29
N CYS A 112 -12.40 -19.76 -3.47
CA CYS A 112 -10.97 -20.10 -3.54
C CYS A 112 -10.29 -19.81 -4.89
N ARG A 113 -10.87 -18.93 -5.71
CA ARG A 113 -10.29 -18.54 -7.01
C ARG A 113 -9.28 -17.41 -6.89
N ILE A 114 -9.35 -16.63 -5.81
CA ILE A 114 -8.44 -15.53 -5.50
C ILE A 114 -8.16 -15.59 -4.00
N GLY A 115 -6.90 -15.51 -3.59
CA GLY A 115 -6.49 -15.52 -2.19
C GLY A 115 -5.09 -14.97 -1.99
N PHE A 116 -4.69 -14.83 -0.73
CA PHE A 116 -3.35 -14.41 -0.34
C PHE A 116 -2.62 -15.55 0.34
N LEU A 117 -1.30 -15.66 0.12
CA LEU A 117 -0.48 -16.55 0.93
C LEU A 117 -0.39 -16.03 2.38
N PRO A 118 -0.26 -16.92 3.38
CA PRO A 118 -0.15 -16.52 4.79
C PRO A 118 1.15 -15.76 5.10
N TYR A 119 2.11 -15.82 4.18
CA TYR A 119 3.43 -15.24 4.30
C TYR A 119 3.76 -14.35 3.11
N ARG A 120 4.55 -13.31 3.37
CA ARG A 120 5.14 -12.43 2.37
C ARG A 120 6.37 -13.10 1.73
N ASP A 121 6.74 -12.61 0.56
CA ASP A 121 7.97 -13.04 -0.12
C ASP A 121 9.25 -12.49 0.55
N GLU A 122 10.41 -12.78 -0.06
CA GLU A 122 11.73 -12.35 0.43
C GLU A 122 11.90 -10.82 0.49
N GLU A 123 11.15 -10.09 -0.34
CA GLU A 123 11.16 -8.63 -0.40
C GLU A 123 10.10 -7.98 0.50
N GLY A 124 9.30 -8.78 1.19
CA GLY A 124 8.21 -8.34 2.07
C GLY A 124 6.90 -8.02 1.34
N CYS A 125 6.74 -8.43 0.08
CA CYS A 125 5.53 -8.22 -0.70
C CYS A 125 4.43 -9.24 -0.32
N CYS A 126 3.16 -8.78 -0.32
CA CYS A 126 2.03 -9.70 -0.24
C CYS A 126 1.91 -10.50 -1.53
N VAL A 127 1.76 -11.83 -1.41
CA VAL A 127 1.60 -12.71 -2.56
C VAL A 127 0.11 -12.98 -2.78
N LEU A 128 -0.44 -12.41 -3.86
CA LEU A 128 -1.78 -12.72 -4.35
C LEU A 128 -1.72 -13.90 -5.31
N VAL A 129 -2.55 -14.91 -5.08
CA VAL A 129 -2.72 -16.07 -5.95
C VAL A 129 -4.13 -16.02 -6.53
N PHE A 130 -4.24 -16.21 -7.84
CA PHE A 130 -5.53 -16.40 -8.49
C PHE A 130 -5.45 -17.57 -9.48
N SER A 131 -6.50 -18.39 -9.52
CA SER A 131 -6.61 -19.51 -10.46
C SER A 131 -7.61 -19.17 -11.55
N THR A 132 -7.19 -19.34 -12.80
CA THR A 132 -8.02 -19.17 -14.00
C THR A 132 -8.59 -20.50 -14.51
N SER A 133 -8.33 -21.61 -13.80
CA SER A 133 -8.84 -22.93 -14.17
C SER A 133 -10.38 -22.93 -14.16
N LYS A 134 -10.98 -23.51 -15.20
CA LYS A 134 -12.44 -23.52 -15.41
C LYS A 134 -13.16 -24.29 -14.31
#